data_AF-A0A6A6IK18-F1
#
_entry.id   AF-A0A6A6IK18-F1
#
_cell.length_a   1.000
_cell.length_b   1.000
_cell.length_c   1.000
_cell.angle_alpha   90.00
_cell.angle_beta   90.00
_cell.angle_gamma   90.00
#
_symmetry.space_group_name_H-M   'P 1'
#
loop_
_entity.id
_entity.type
_entity.pdbx_description
1 polymer ?
#
loop_
_entity_poly.entity_id
_entity_poly.type
_entity_poly.pdbx_seq_one_letter_code
_entity_poly.pdbx_strand_id
1 'polypeptide(L)'
;LTFSVANDVSGANAASDILLDGTPLLYGDAFANTALDRNGAIIATSAQLTTIVPGVLCVVLDAAGGQVGLLNEQRTFLELDRVAGQAVETDVGGFVMSC
;
A
#
# COMPACT_ATOMS: atom_id res chain seq x y z
N LEU A 1 -6.73 8.09 8.21
CA LEU A 1 -6.55 8.36 6.76
C LEU A 1 -6.90 7.09 6.02
N THR A 2 -7.61 7.14 4.91
CA THR A 2 -7.95 5.93 4.14
C THR A 2 -7.07 5.84 2.91
N PHE A 3 -6.56 4.64 2.65
CA PHE A 3 -5.79 4.31 1.46
C PHE A 3 -6.29 3.00 0.86
N SER A 4 -6.04 2.81 -0.44
CA SER A 4 -6.34 1.59 -1.17
C SER A 4 -5.06 0.99 -1.72
N VAL A 5 -5.01 -0.34 -1.74
CA VAL A 5 -4.04 -1.10 -2.52
C VAL A 5 -4.77 -1.76 -3.67
N ALA A 6 -4.12 -1.85 -4.83
CA ALA A 6 -4.69 -2.43 -6.04
C ALA A 6 -3.71 -3.39 -6.70
N ASN A 7 -4.28 -4.35 -7.42
CA ASN A 7 -3.60 -5.20 -8.37
C ASN A 7 -4.16 -4.87 -9.76
N ASP A 8 -3.43 -4.04 -10.49
CA ASP A 8 -3.85 -3.52 -11.80
C ASP A 8 -3.88 -4.60 -12.89
N VAL A 9 -3.26 -5.77 -12.65
CA VAL A 9 -3.30 -6.93 -13.56
C VAL A 9 -4.63 -7.67 -13.46
N SER A 10 -5.12 -7.89 -12.23
CA SER A 10 -6.37 -8.64 -11.98
C SER A 10 -7.59 -7.75 -11.78
N GLY A 11 -7.42 -6.46 -11.53
CA GLY A 11 -8.47 -5.51 -11.16
C GLY A 11 -8.94 -5.62 -9.71
N ALA A 12 -8.30 -6.47 -8.89
CA ALA A 12 -8.60 -6.57 -7.47
C ALA A 12 -8.09 -5.34 -6.71
N ASN A 13 -8.87 -4.85 -5.75
CA ASN A 13 -8.47 -3.75 -4.87
C ASN A 13 -9.12 -3.89 -3.49
N ALA A 14 -8.49 -3.29 -2.48
CA ALA A 14 -9.02 -3.22 -1.13
C ALA A 14 -8.57 -1.93 -0.45
N ALA A 15 -9.40 -1.39 0.44
CA ALA A 15 -9.11 -0.19 1.21
C ALA A 15 -8.93 -0.53 2.69
N SER A 16 -8.07 0.23 3.36
CA SER A 16 -7.87 0.18 4.81
C SER A 16 -7.70 1.60 5.36
N ASP A 17 -8.01 1.75 6.63
CA ASP A 17 -7.67 2.94 7.39
C ASP A 17 -6.29 2.79 8.01
N ILE A 18 -5.59 3.92 8.15
CA ILE A 18 -4.34 4.05 8.90
C ILE A 18 -4.44 5.21 9.90
N LEU A 19 -3.86 4.98 11.08
CA LEU A 19 -3.72 5.99 12.14
C LEU A 19 -2.67 7.04 11.72
N LEU A 20 -2.74 8.22 12.34
CA LEU A 20 -1.83 9.34 12.10
C LEU A 20 -0.91 9.58 13.30
N ASP A 21 -0.56 8.51 14.00
CA ASP A 21 0.20 8.53 15.26
C ASP A 21 1.59 7.87 15.13
N GLY A 22 1.99 7.51 13.91
CA GLY A 22 3.22 6.81 13.59
C GLY A 22 3.15 5.29 13.72
N THR A 23 2.02 4.73 14.18
CA THR A 23 1.88 3.27 14.35
C THR A 23 1.94 2.58 12.98
N PRO A 24 2.89 1.65 12.75
CA PRO A 24 2.98 0.93 11.49
C PRO A 24 1.78 0.01 11.28
N LEU A 25 1.23 0.04 10.06
CA LEU A 25 0.21 -0.88 9.57
C LEU A 25 0.87 -1.91 8.65
N LEU A 26 0.82 -3.18 9.02
CA LEU A 26 1.27 -4.30 8.19
C LEU A 26 0.22 -4.62 7.12
N TYR A 27 0.64 -4.71 5.86
CA TYR A 27 -0.27 -4.97 4.74
C TYR A 27 -0.89 -6.38 4.81
N GLY A 28 -0.13 -7.37 5.27
CA GLY A 28 -0.64 -8.72 5.54
C GLY A 28 -1.85 -8.73 6.47
N ASP A 29 -1.81 -7.94 7.54
CA ASP A 29 -2.93 -7.84 8.48
C ASP A 29 -4.07 -7.00 7.92
N ALA A 30 -3.75 -5.87 7.29
CA ALA A 30 -4.73 -4.92 6.77
C ALA A 30 -5.58 -5.47 5.61
N PHE A 31 -4.99 -6.36 4.79
CA PHE A 31 -5.60 -6.86 3.56
C PHE A 31 -5.83 -8.38 3.56
N ALA A 32 -5.67 -9.05 4.69
CA ALA A 32 -6.05 -10.46 4.86
C ALA A 32 -7.52 -10.68 4.49
N ASN A 33 -7.81 -11.80 3.83
CA ASN A 33 -9.16 -12.19 3.39
C ASN A 33 -9.84 -11.20 2.42
N THR A 34 -9.08 -10.29 1.81
CA THR A 34 -9.59 -9.42 0.73
C THR A 34 -9.37 -10.07 -0.64
N ALA A 35 -9.84 -9.44 -1.71
CA ALA A 35 -9.57 -9.90 -3.08
C ALA A 35 -8.08 -9.87 -3.47
N LEU A 36 -7.24 -9.17 -2.71
CA LEU A 36 -5.78 -9.15 -2.89
C LEU A 36 -5.08 -10.35 -2.25
N ASP A 37 -5.75 -11.04 -1.33
CA ASP A 37 -5.23 -12.22 -0.65
C ASP A 37 -5.31 -13.44 -1.56
N ARG A 38 -4.15 -13.93 -2.00
CA ARG A 38 -3.99 -15.16 -2.78
C ARG A 38 -3.31 -16.22 -1.92
N ASN A 39 -4.11 -16.93 -1.14
CA ASN A 39 -3.67 -18.02 -0.25
C ASN A 39 -2.65 -17.55 0.82
N GLY A 40 -2.89 -16.40 1.43
CA GLY A 40 -2.07 -15.81 2.49
C GLY A 40 -1.01 -14.82 2.01
N ALA A 41 -0.82 -14.67 0.69
CA ALA A 41 0.04 -13.65 0.10
C ALA A 41 -0.81 -12.46 -0.38
N ILE A 42 -0.39 -11.23 -0.09
CA ILE A 42 -1.11 -10.03 -0.54
C ILE A 42 -0.49 -9.60 -1.85
N ILE A 43 -1.17 -9.87 -2.97
CA ILE A 43 -0.64 -9.59 -4.30
C ILE A 43 -1.17 -8.26 -4.81
N ALA A 44 -0.27 -7.30 -4.97
CA ALA A 44 -0.59 -5.95 -5.41
C ALA A 44 0.47 -5.36 -6.35
N THR A 45 0.14 -4.22 -6.94
CA THR A 45 0.99 -3.46 -7.87
C THR A 45 1.12 -2.00 -7.41
N SER A 46 0.05 -1.41 -6.86
CA SER A 46 0.02 0.01 -6.52
C SER A 46 -0.73 0.32 -5.21
N ALA A 47 -0.44 1.47 -4.63
CA ALA A 47 -1.13 2.03 -3.47
C ALA A 47 -1.56 3.49 -3.74
N GLN A 48 -2.71 3.88 -3.20
CA GLN A 48 -3.27 5.22 -3.37
C GLN A 48 -3.95 5.74 -2.10
N LEU A 49 -3.73 7.02 -1.76
CA LEU A 49 -4.55 7.72 -0.78
C LEU A 49 -5.93 8.03 -1.38
N THR A 50 -6.98 7.47 -0.78
CA THR A 50 -8.38 7.69 -1.21
C THR A 50 -9.04 8.82 -0.43
N THR A 51 -8.50 9.15 0.74
CA THR A 51 -8.78 10.38 1.49
C THR A 51 -7.48 11.18 1.58
N ILE A 52 -7.55 12.51 1.47
CA ILE A 52 -6.39 13.39 1.58
C ILE A 52 -6.51 14.20 2.87
N VAL A 53 -5.45 14.18 3.69
CA VAL A 53 -5.33 15.01 4.89
C VAL A 53 -4.11 15.92 4.71
N PRO A 54 -4.29 17.25 4.59
CA PRO A 54 -3.18 18.17 4.35
C PRO A 54 -2.12 18.11 5.46
N GLY A 55 -0.84 18.12 5.06
CA GLY A 55 0.30 18.12 5.98
C GLY A 55 0.66 16.74 6.54
N VAL A 56 -0.05 15.68 6.14
CA VAL A 56 0.29 14.30 6.51
C VAL A 56 1.25 13.71 5.49
N LEU A 57 2.33 13.10 5.99
CA LEU A 57 3.28 12.34 5.20
C LEU A 57 3.30 10.90 5.66
N CYS A 58 3.01 9.99 4.75
CA CYS A 58 3.11 8.56 5.00
C CYS A 58 4.31 7.98 4.27
N VAL A 59 4.99 7.02 4.90
CA VAL A 59 6.07 6.25 4.30
C VAL A 59 5.62 4.80 4.12
N VAL A 60 6.01 4.21 2.99
CA VAL A 60 5.83 2.77 2.73
C VAL A 60 7.21 2.13 2.65
N LEU A 61 7.41 1.07 3.46
CA LEU A 61 8.62 0.27 3.50
C LEU A 61 8.32 -1.16 3.04
N ASP A 62 9.28 -1.77 2.37
CA ASP A 62 9.22 -3.20 2.02
C ASP A 62 9.53 -4.09 3.23
N ALA A 63 9.39 -5.41 3.06
CA ALA A 63 9.66 -6.39 4.09
C ALA A 63 11.11 -6.39 4.62
N ALA A 64 12.06 -5.82 3.87
CA ALA A 64 13.46 -5.67 4.27
C ALA A 64 13.74 -4.32 4.95
N GLY A 65 12.71 -3.48 5.14
CA GLY A 65 12.82 -2.12 5.68
C GLY A 65 13.30 -1.07 4.67
N GLY A 66 13.42 -1.45 3.39
CA GLY A 66 13.78 -0.54 2.31
C GLY A 66 12.61 0.36 1.93
N GLN A 67 12.86 1.67 1.81
CA GLN A 67 11.81 2.61 1.42
C GLN A 67 11.31 2.32 0.00
N VAL A 68 10.01 2.10 -0.14
CA VAL A 68 9.32 1.97 -1.43
C VAL A 68 8.96 3.38 -1.94
N GLY A 69 8.38 4.20 -1.06
CA GLY A 69 8.03 5.57 -1.40
C GLY A 69 7.30 6.32 -0.30
N LEU A 70 6.78 7.49 -0.69
CA LEU A 70 6.06 8.40 0.18
C LEU A 70 4.70 8.71 -0.42
N LEU A 71 3.70 8.88 0.44
CA LEU A 71 2.35 9.29 0.08
C LEU A 71 1.96 10.55 0.89
N ASN A 72 1.41 11.56 0.23
CA ASN A 72 0.88 12.79 0.84
C ASN A 72 -0.14 13.47 -0.09
N GLU A 73 -0.59 14.69 0.23
CA GLU A 73 -1.55 15.41 -0.62
C GLU A 73 -1.07 15.74 -2.04
N GLN A 74 0.25 15.76 -2.28
CA GLN A 74 0.84 16.06 -3.59
C GLN A 74 1.21 14.79 -4.38
N ARG A 75 1.45 13.69 -3.66
CA ARG A 75 1.80 12.39 -4.20
C ARG A 75 0.87 11.36 -3.59
N THR A 76 -0.31 11.23 -4.17
CA THR A 76 -1.37 10.34 -3.65
C THR A 76 -1.25 8.92 -4.20
N PHE A 77 -0.30 8.64 -5.08
CA PHE A 77 -0.13 7.34 -5.74
C PHE A 77 1.33 6.85 -5.64
N LEU A 78 1.49 5.55 -5.47
CA LEU A 78 2.77 4.87 -5.35
C LEU A 78 2.74 3.50 -6.03
N GLU A 79 3.70 3.25 -6.94
CA GLU A 79 4.00 1.91 -7.44
C GLU A 79 4.71 1.10 -6.35
N LEU A 80 4.21 -0.09 -6.04
CA LEU A 80 4.75 -0.97 -5.01
C LEU A 80 5.82 -1.93 -5.56
N ASP A 81 5.74 -2.25 -6.86
CA ASP A 81 6.63 -3.17 -7.55
C ASP A 81 7.99 -2.57 -7.95
N ARG A 82 8.11 -1.24 -7.87
CA ARG A 82 9.30 -0.45 -8.26
C ARG A 82 9.67 -0.57 -9.75
N VAL A 83 8.73 -0.97 -10.60
CA VAL A 83 8.93 -1.06 -12.05
C VAL A 83 8.11 0.03 -12.74
N ALA A 84 8.79 1.09 -13.16
CA ALA A 84 8.12 2.24 -13.77
C ALA A 84 7.33 1.84 -15.03
N GLY A 85 6.03 2.16 -15.03
CA GLY A 85 5.15 2.01 -16.18
C GLY A 85 4.70 0.57 -16.48
N GLN A 86 4.92 -0.36 -15.56
CA GLN A 86 4.43 -1.74 -15.68
C GLN A 86 3.80 -2.18 -14.37
N ALA A 87 2.67 -2.88 -14.46
CA ALA A 87 2.05 -3.52 -13.31
C ALA A 87 2.66 -4.91 -13.13
N VAL A 88 3.52 -5.08 -12.13
CA VAL A 88 4.16 -6.36 -11.80
C VAL A 88 3.60 -6.87 -10.49
N GLU A 89 2.84 -7.97 -10.55
CA GLU A 89 2.27 -8.62 -9.37
C GLU A 89 3.38 -8.94 -8.35
N THR A 90 3.29 -8.28 -7.19
CA THR A 90 4.29 -8.36 -6.13
C THR A 90 3.61 -8.80 -4.84
N ASP A 91 4.24 -9.71 -4.10
CA ASP A 91 3.81 -10.01 -2.74
C ASP A 91 4.23 -8.86 -1.81
N VAL A 92 3.23 -8.09 -1.39
CA VAL A 92 3.38 -6.94 -0.50
C VAL A 92 2.92 -7.24 0.92
N GLY A 93 2.66 -8.52 1.27
CA GLY A 93 2.16 -8.88 2.60
C GLY A 93 3.09 -8.43 3.74
N GLY A 94 4.40 -8.39 3.49
CA GLY A 94 5.40 -7.89 4.44
C GLY A 94 5.62 -6.38 4.42
N PHE A 95 4.92 -5.62 3.58
CA PHE A 95 5.10 -4.17 3.50
C PHE A 95 4.42 -3.50 4.70
N VAL A 96 4.98 -2.38 5.14
CA VAL A 96 4.39 -1.57 6.19
C VAL A 96 4.19 -0.14 5.72
N MET A 97 3.10 0.47 6.16
CA MET A 97 2.85 1.90 6.00
C MET A 97 2.77 2.54 7.38
N SER A 98 3.33 3.74 7.52
CA SER A 98 3.17 4.55 8.72
C SER A 98 2.97 6.01 8.35
N CYS A 99 2.02 6.64 9.02
CA CYS A 99 1.75 8.07 9.05
C CYS A 99 1.67 8.44 10.55
#